data_AF-C2KWQ4-F1
#
_entry.id   AF-C2KWQ4-F1
#
_cell.length_a   1.000
_cell.length_b   1.000
_cell.length_c   1.000
_cell.angle_alpha   90.00
_cell.angle_beta   90.00
_cell.angle_gamma   90.00
#
_symmetry.space_group_name_H-M   'P 1'
#
loop_
_entity.id
_entity.type
_entity.pdbx_description
1 polymer ?
#
loop_
_entity_poly.entity_id
_entity_poly.type
_entity_poly.pdbx_seq_one_letter_code
_entity_poly.pdbx_strand_id
1 'polypeptide(L)'
;MDSLERNRKISSFVVHFTLVLISITMLVPFFWMVLTAFKSTTEATSVNPFIIFPKVWRTDAFKAVIANMNFLLLYRNTLLLIFFRVLCAVVTATMAGYAFARLRFPGRDLAFSLVLFQMMVPNQVF
;
A
#
# COMPACT_ATOMS: atom_id res chain seq x y z
N MET A 1 -30.55 33.16 -6.43
CA MET A 1 -30.28 31.92 -5.66
C MET A 1 -30.04 30.72 -6.58
N ASP A 2 -30.82 30.54 -7.64
CA ASP A 2 -30.72 29.38 -8.56
C ASP A 2 -29.37 29.20 -9.29
N SER A 3 -28.63 30.28 -9.57
CA SER A 3 -27.32 30.21 -10.22
C SER A 3 -26.23 29.61 -9.33
N LEU A 4 -26.28 29.89 -8.03
CA LEU A 4 -25.33 29.36 -7.04
C LEU A 4 -25.56 27.86 -6.82
N GLU A 5 -26.82 27.42 -6.79
CA GLU A 5 -27.16 26.00 -6.67
C GLU A 5 -26.76 25.19 -7.91
N ARG A 6 -26.97 25.75 -9.11
CA ARG A 6 -26.55 25.12 -10.37
C ARG A 6 -25.03 24.94 -10.44
N ASN A 7 -24.26 25.98 -10.08
CA ASN A 7 -22.79 25.90 -10.07
C ASN A 7 -22.28 24.88 -9.04
N ARG A 8 -22.95 24.76 -7.88
CA ARG A 8 -22.61 23.75 -6.87
C ARG A 8 -22.88 22.32 -7.37
N LYS A 9 -24.01 22.10 -8.06
CA LYS A 9 -24.35 20.79 -8.65
C LYS A 9 -23.37 20.38 -9.76
N ILE A 10 -23.01 21.31 -10.64
CA ILE A 10 -22.03 21.08 -11.72
C ILE A 10 -20.65 20.78 -11.13
N SER A 11 -20.19 21.58 -10.16
CA SER A 11 -18.92 21.33 -9.46
C SER A 11 -18.89 19.96 -8.79
N SER A 12 -19.97 19.60 -8.08
CA SER A 12 -20.09 18.28 -7.46
C SER A 12 -20.04 17.16 -8.50
N PHE A 13 -20.76 17.30 -9.62
CA PHE A 13 -20.74 16.30 -10.70
C PHE A 13 -19.34 16.14 -11.31
N VAL A 14 -18.63 17.22 -11.58
CA VAL A 14 -17.25 17.19 -12.10
C VAL A 14 -16.29 16.52 -11.12
N VAL A 15 -16.41 16.83 -9.82
CA VAL A 15 -15.59 16.20 -8.78
C VAL A 15 -15.87 14.69 -8.72
N HIS A 16 -17.14 14.27 -8.66
CA HIS A 16 -17.48 12.85 -8.62
C HIS A 16 -17.03 12.12 -9.88
N PHE A 17 -17.24 12.70 -11.06
CA PHE A 17 -16.81 12.11 -12.33
C PHE A 17 -15.29 11.90 -12.35
N THR A 18 -14.52 12.91 -11.92
CA THR A 18 -13.06 12.83 -11.85
C THR A 18 -12.61 11.76 -10.85
N LEU A 19 -13.22 11.72 -9.66
CA LEU A 19 -12.91 10.71 -8.64
C LEU A 19 -13.24 9.29 -9.11
N VAL A 20 -14.36 9.09 -9.81
CA VAL A 20 -14.72 7.79 -10.38
C VAL A 20 -13.70 7.37 -11.44
N LEU A 21 -13.31 8.28 -12.33
CA LEU A 21 -12.31 7.98 -13.36
C LEU A 21 -10.97 7.56 -12.75
N ILE A 22 -10.47 8.31 -11.75
CA ILE A 22 -9.24 7.97 -11.03
C ILE A 22 -9.38 6.64 -10.28
N SER A 23 -10.54 6.38 -9.67
CA SER A 23 -10.77 5.12 -8.96
C SER A 23 -10.73 3.92 -9.92
N ILE A 24 -11.32 4.05 -11.11
CA ILE A 24 -11.28 3.00 -12.13
C ILE A 24 -9.82 2.71 -12.55
N THR A 25 -9.00 3.73 -12.78
CA THR A 25 -7.60 3.52 -13.18
C THR A 25 -6.79 2.87 -12.06
N MET A 26 -7.05 3.19 -10.80
CA MET A 26 -6.43 2.53 -9.64
C MET A 26 -6.84 1.06 -9.49
N LEU A 27 -8.03 0.67 -9.94
CA LEU A 27 -8.49 -0.72 -9.87
C LEU A 27 -7.90 -1.62 -10.96
N VAL A 28 -7.47 -1.07 -12.10
CA VAL A 28 -6.87 -1.82 -13.22
C VAL A 28 -5.79 -2.84 -12.78
N PRO A 29 -4.76 -2.49 -11.99
CA PRO A 29 -3.75 -3.46 -11.56
C PRO A 29 -4.32 -4.59 -10.69
N PHE A 30 -5.36 -4.34 -9.89
CA PHE A 30 -6.02 -5.39 -9.10
C PHE A 30 -6.83 -6.34 -9.98
N PHE A 31 -7.56 -5.81 -10.96
CA PHE A 31 -8.23 -6.63 -11.97
C PHE A 31 -7.22 -7.49 -12.75
N TRP A 32 -6.09 -6.90 -13.13
CA TRP A 32 -5.01 -7.61 -13.80
C TRP A 32 -4.43 -8.73 -12.94
N MET A 33 -4.21 -8.46 -11.64
CA MET A 33 -3.71 -9.44 -10.67
C MET A 33 -4.65 -10.64 -10.56
N VAL A 34 -5.96 -10.41 -10.44
CA VAL A 34 -6.96 -11.49 -10.35
C VAL A 34 -6.96 -12.31 -11.63
N LEU A 35 -7.01 -11.69 -12.81
CA LEU A 35 -6.99 -12.42 -14.09
C LEU A 35 -5.71 -13.24 -14.25
N THR A 36 -4.57 -12.68 -13.84
CA THR A 36 -3.27 -13.35 -13.92
C THR A 36 -3.17 -14.56 -13.00
N ALA A 37 -3.86 -14.55 -11.86
CA ALA A 37 -3.91 -15.70 -10.96
C ALA A 37 -4.54 -16.96 -11.60
N PHE A 38 -5.34 -16.80 -12.67
CA PHE A 38 -5.93 -17.90 -13.43
C PHE A 38 -5.18 -18.24 -14.74
N LYS A 39 -4.17 -17.45 -15.13
CA LYS A 39 -3.35 -17.67 -16.34
C LYS A 39 -2.35 -18.81 -16.12
N SER A 40 -1.88 -19.42 -17.21
CA SER A 40 -0.69 -20.28 -17.16
C SER A 40 0.58 -19.46 -16.92
N THR A 41 1.66 -20.06 -16.41
CA THR A 41 2.94 -19.37 -16.20
C THR A 41 3.43 -18.72 -17.49
N THR A 42 3.39 -19.44 -18.61
CA THR A 42 3.79 -18.92 -19.93
C THR A 42 2.97 -17.71 -20.37
N GLU A 43 1.67 -17.70 -20.07
CA GLU A 43 0.76 -16.61 -20.42
C GLU A 43 0.96 -15.39 -19.49
N ALA A 44 1.15 -15.64 -18.18
CA ALA A 44 1.41 -14.61 -17.19
C ALA A 44 2.76 -13.90 -17.39
N THR A 45 3.78 -14.60 -17.88
CA THR A 45 5.11 -14.04 -18.18
C THR A 45 5.28 -13.59 -19.62
N SER A 46 4.23 -13.69 -20.45
CA SER A 46 4.31 -13.25 -21.84
C SER A 46 4.37 -11.72 -21.93
N VAL A 47 5.19 -11.20 -22.84
CA VAL A 47 5.36 -9.74 -23.05
C VAL A 47 4.24 -9.17 -23.95
N ASN A 48 3.18 -9.94 -24.23
CA ASN A 48 2.12 -9.51 -25.12
C ASN A 48 1.07 -8.65 -24.37
N PRO A 49 0.99 -7.34 -24.63
CA PRO A 49 0.14 -6.44 -23.85
C PRO A 49 -1.36 -6.63 -24.14
N PHE A 50 -1.74 -7.40 -25.16
CA PHE A 50 -3.13 -7.56 -25.58
C PHE A 50 -3.83 -8.80 -24.98
N ILE A 51 -3.11 -9.66 -24.24
CA ILE A 51 -3.70 -10.83 -23.58
C ILE A 51 -4.17 -10.45 -22.18
N ILE A 52 -5.35 -9.84 -22.11
CA ILE A 52 -5.94 -9.38 -20.83
C ILE A 52 -6.59 -10.54 -20.08
N PHE A 53 -7.50 -11.27 -20.75
CA PHE A 53 -8.23 -12.39 -20.17
C PHE A 53 -7.47 -13.70 -20.32
N PRO A 54 -7.56 -14.62 -19.34
CA PRO A 54 -6.96 -15.95 -19.46
C PRO A 54 -7.63 -16.72 -20.61
N LYS A 55 -6.82 -17.35 -21.48
CA LYS A 55 -7.35 -18.23 -22.53
C LYS A 55 -8.11 -19.43 -21.96
N VAL A 56 -7.63 -19.95 -20.84
CA VAL A 56 -8.25 -21.03 -20.07
C VAL A 56 -8.21 -20.62 -18.60
N TRP A 57 -9.34 -20.67 -17.91
CA TRP A 57 -9.41 -20.40 -16.49
C TRP A 57 -8.85 -21.59 -15.71
N ARG A 58 -7.64 -21.44 -15.17
CA ARG A 58 -6.95 -22.51 -14.44
C ARG A 58 -6.92 -22.23 -12.94
N THR A 59 -7.06 -23.26 -12.13
CA THR A 59 -7.01 -23.18 -10.65
C THR A 59 -5.86 -23.98 -10.03
N ASP A 60 -5.01 -24.56 -10.88
CA ASP A 60 -3.85 -25.36 -10.50
C ASP A 60 -2.82 -24.56 -9.71
N ALA A 61 -2.62 -23.29 -10.06
CA ALA A 61 -1.74 -22.38 -9.31
C ALA A 61 -2.12 -22.28 -7.83
N PHE A 62 -3.41 -22.16 -7.51
CA PHE A 62 -3.88 -22.11 -6.11
C PHE A 62 -3.60 -23.41 -5.36
N LYS A 63 -3.86 -24.56 -5.99
CA LYS A 63 -3.59 -25.88 -5.39
C LYS A 63 -2.09 -26.08 -5.16
N ALA A 64 -1.28 -25.73 -6.14
CA ALA A 64 0.18 -25.83 -6.06
C ALA A 64 0.72 -24.97 -4.92
N VAL A 65 0.28 -23.71 -4.80
CA VAL A 65 0.74 -22.81 -3.75
C VAL A 65 0.32 -23.28 -2.36
N ILE A 66 -0.92 -23.74 -2.17
CA ILE A 66 -1.39 -24.28 -0.89
C ILE A 66 -0.62 -25.54 -0.48
N ALA A 67 -0.29 -26.41 -1.44
CA ALA A 67 0.46 -27.63 -1.17
C ALA A 67 1.95 -27.39 -0.87
N ASN A 68 2.56 -26.38 -1.52
CA ASN A 68 4.00 -26.12 -1.43
C ASN A 68 4.39 -25.04 -0.40
N MET A 69 3.44 -24.23 0.07
CA MET A 69 3.73 -23.15 1.02
C MET A 69 3.06 -23.36 2.38
N ASN A 70 3.85 -23.19 3.44
CA ASN A 70 3.33 -23.15 4.80
C ASN A 70 2.80 -21.74 5.12
N PHE A 71 1.58 -21.46 4.68
CA PHE A 71 0.92 -20.17 4.92
C PHE A 71 0.79 -19.82 6.39
N LEU A 72 0.53 -20.80 7.27
CA LEU A 72 0.39 -20.55 8.69
C LEU A 72 1.71 -20.00 9.28
N LEU A 73 2.84 -20.57 8.88
CA LEU A 73 4.17 -20.10 9.29
C LEU A 73 4.48 -18.71 8.69
N LEU A 74 4.18 -18.48 7.42
CA LEU A 74 4.38 -17.18 6.75
C LEU A 74 3.57 -16.07 7.42
N TYR A 75 2.28 -16.30 7.68
CA TYR A 75 1.42 -15.35 8.36
C TYR A 75 1.83 -15.15 9.81
N ARG A 76 2.13 -16.21 10.56
CA ARG A 76 2.56 -16.10 11.96
C ARG A 76 3.84 -15.26 12.09
N ASN A 77 4.84 -15.52 11.26
CA ASN A 77 6.09 -14.76 11.28
C ASN A 77 5.86 -13.28 10.99
N THR A 78 5.04 -12.99 9.96
CA THR A 78 4.74 -11.61 9.55
C THR A 78 3.93 -10.88 10.61
N LEU A 79 2.90 -11.51 11.17
CA LEU A 79 2.05 -10.91 12.19
C LEU A 79 2.82 -10.63 13.47
N LEU A 80 3.65 -11.57 13.94
CA LEU A 80 4.50 -11.35 15.12
C LEU A 80 5.49 -10.21 14.87
N LEU A 81 6.17 -10.21 13.72
CA LEU A 81 7.11 -9.16 13.36
C LEU A 81 6.44 -7.78 13.34
N ILE A 82 5.31 -7.64 12.65
CA ILE A 82 4.59 -6.37 12.54
C ILE A 82 4.07 -5.93 13.92
N PHE A 83 3.53 -6.85 14.72
CA PHE A 83 3.02 -6.55 16.05
C PHE A 83 4.09 -5.90 16.94
N PHE A 84 5.25 -6.54 17.08
CA PHE A 84 6.34 -6.00 17.88
C PHE A 84 6.91 -4.72 17.28
N ARG A 85 7.04 -4.65 15.95
CA ARG A 85 7.52 -3.44 15.26
C ARG A 85 6.63 -2.24 15.55
N VAL A 86 5.31 -2.40 15.43
CA VAL A 86 4.34 -1.33 15.69
C VAL A 86 4.34 -0.96 17.17
N LEU A 87 4.30 -1.95 18.07
CA LEU A 87 4.30 -1.70 19.52
C LEU A 87 5.52 -0.89 19.95
N CYS A 88 6.72 -1.35 19.59
CA CYS A 88 7.97 -0.66 19.91
C CYS A 88 8.02 0.73 19.26
N ALA A 89 7.64 0.86 17.98
CA ALA A 89 7.65 2.14 17.28
C ALA A 89 6.70 3.15 17.92
N VAL A 90 5.46 2.76 18.25
CA VAL A 90 4.48 3.65 18.88
C VAL A 90 4.95 4.07 20.27
N VAL A 91 5.40 3.14 21.11
CA VAL A 91 5.89 3.46 22.46
C VAL A 91 7.07 4.42 22.40
N THR A 92 8.06 4.14 21.57
CA THR A 92 9.26 5.00 21.44
C THR A 92 8.94 6.34 20.79
N ALA A 93 8.13 6.37 19.72
CA ALA A 93 7.77 7.60 19.03
C ALA A 93 6.92 8.53 19.91
N THR A 94 6.00 7.99 20.71
CA THR A 94 5.20 8.80 21.63
C THR A 94 6.05 9.41 22.74
N MET A 95 6.95 8.64 23.35
CA MET A 95 7.89 9.16 24.36
C MET A 95 8.84 10.22 23.79
N ALA A 96 9.45 9.95 22.62
CA ALA A 96 10.33 10.90 21.94
C ALA A 96 9.56 12.17 21.55
N GLY A 97 8.36 12.03 20.97
CA GLY A 97 7.50 13.15 20.61
C GLY A 97 7.14 14.03 21.81
N TYR A 98 6.82 13.43 22.96
CA TYR A 98 6.58 14.16 24.19
C TYR A 98 7.83 14.92 24.66
N ALA A 99 9.00 14.27 24.66
CA ALA A 99 10.26 14.88 25.07
C ALA A 99 10.61 16.10 24.20
N PHE A 100 10.50 15.98 22.88
CA PHE A 100 10.77 17.09 21.96
C PHE A 100 9.73 18.22 22.06
N ALA A 101 8.45 17.89 22.31
CA ALA A 101 7.38 18.88 22.34
C ALA A 101 7.26 19.63 23.68
N ARG A 102 7.55 18.98 24.81
CA ARG A 102 7.28 19.54 26.15
C ARG A 102 8.51 19.80 27.00
N LEU A 103 9.61 19.07 26.78
CA LEU A 103 10.82 19.22 27.60
C LEU A 103 11.82 20.17 26.92
N ARG A 104 12.58 20.88 27.75
CA ARG A 104 13.74 21.68 27.32
C ARG A 104 14.99 21.02 27.89
N PHE A 105 15.83 20.46 27.03
CA PHE A 105 17.05 19.77 27.42
C PHE A 105 18.22 20.18 26.50
N PRO A 106 19.46 20.18 27.01
CA PRO A 106 20.64 20.51 26.21
C PRO A 106 20.84 19.46 25.09
N GLY A 107 21.11 19.92 23.87
CA GLY A 107 21.32 19.04 22.70
C GLY A 107 20.04 18.62 21.95
N ARG A 108 18.86 19.15 22.33
CA ARG A 108 17.57 18.83 21.69
C ARG A 108 17.58 18.99 20.17
N ASP A 109 18.10 20.11 19.67
CA ASP A 109 18.02 20.42 18.24
C ASP A 109 18.97 19.53 17.41
N LEU A 110 20.10 19.10 17.99
CA LEU A 110 20.98 18.09 17.40
C LEU A 110 20.29 16.72 17.33
N ALA A 111 19.69 16.26 18.44
CA ALA A 111 18.96 15.00 18.48
C ALA A 111 17.78 14.98 17.48
N PHE A 112 17.05 16.10 17.37
CA PHE A 112 15.97 16.24 16.39
C PHE A 112 16.50 16.20 14.94
N SER A 113 17.63 16.86 14.68
CA SER A 113 18.29 16.84 13.37
C SER A 113 18.73 15.43 12.95
N LEU A 114 19.22 14.61 13.90
CA LEU A 114 19.57 13.21 13.64
C LEU A 114 18.35 12.36 13.27
N VAL A 115 17.20 12.60 13.91
CA VAL A 115 15.94 11.92 13.55
C VAL A 115 15.51 12.28 12.13
N LEU A 116 15.54 13.57 11.78
CA LEU A 116 15.21 14.02 10.43
C LEU A 116 16.16 13.44 9.38
N PHE A 117 17.47 13.44 9.67
CA PHE A 117 18.48 12.86 8.79
C PHE A 117 18.16 11.38 8.48
N GLN A 118 17.83 10.58 9.50
CA GLN A 118 17.44 9.19 9.31
C GLN A 118 16.19 9.02 8.42
N MET A 119 15.21 9.93 8.51
CA MET A 119 14.00 9.88 7.65
C MET A 119 14.30 10.27 6.20
N MET A 120 15.35 11.06 5.96
CA MET A 120 15.76 11.49 4.62
C MET A 120 16.61 10.45 3.89
N VAL A 121 17.30 9.56 4.61
CA VAL A 121 18.08 8.48 3.99
C VAL A 121 17.11 7.42 3.44
N PRO A 122 17.05 7.22 2.11
CA PRO A 122 16.16 6.22 1.52
C PRO A 122 16.62 4.81 1.90
N ASN A 123 15.69 3.96 2.34
CA ASN A 123 15.94 2.55 2.71
C ASN A 123 16.24 1.63 1.51
N GLN A 124 16.68 2.16 0.36
CA GLN A 124 16.70 1.43 -0.92
C GLN A 124 17.90 0.50 -1.15
N VAL A 125 18.70 0.22 -0.13
CA VAL A 125 19.81 -0.72 -0.22
C VAL A 125 19.73 -1.57 1.04
N PHE A 126 19.17 -2.78 0.94
CA PHE A 126 19.48 -4.03 1.67
C PHE A 126 18.40 -5.08 1.39
#